data_AF-A0A7S2CBN6-F1
#
_entry.id   AF-A0A7S2CBN6-F1
#
_cell.length_a   1.000
_cell.length_b   1.000
_cell.length_c   1.000
_cell.angle_alpha   90.00
_cell.angle_beta   90.00
_cell.angle_gamma   90.00
#
_symmetry.space_group_name_H-M   'P 1'
#
loop_
_entity.id
_entity.type
_entity.pdbx_description
1 polymer ?
#
loop_
_entity_poly.entity_id
_entity_poly.type
_entity_poly.pdbx_seq_one_letter_code
_entity_poly.pdbx_strand_id
1 'polypeptide(L)'
;SEQSGRGCFIARREIAPGESLCTNYLGDYAYMLSTPARRDALLSSKLFMCMCTKCCDAADPYRHVPCPGCHPRQGADRNLLPAIAQGHGDVCYARPSSADLGALWVCDRCTGSELAGRWRVEQVFQGPKSIGEIHGRTWERLLETHVLHLDLRVAAEVERGHGAAVVEEVTNWHGLVQNSVGSLHWTTRKLTELLELVQFK
;
A
#
# COMPACT_ATOMS: atom_id res chain seq x y z
N SER A 1 31.44 17.07 16.31
CA SER A 1 31.39 18.10 15.25
C SER A 1 29.98 18.66 15.21
N GLU A 2 29.83 19.95 15.47
CA GLU A 2 28.54 20.66 15.36
C GLU A 2 28.16 20.76 13.88
N GLN A 3 27.29 19.87 13.40
CA GLN A 3 26.68 20.06 12.10
C GLN A 3 25.72 21.24 12.22
N SER A 4 26.07 22.36 11.58
CA SER A 4 25.21 23.54 11.51
C SER A 4 23.86 23.14 10.89
N GLY A 5 22.79 23.16 11.66
CA GLY A 5 21.43 22.78 11.24
C GLY A 5 20.82 23.77 10.24
N ARG A 6 21.40 23.91 9.06
CA ARG A 6 20.89 24.76 7.98
C ARG A 6 19.99 23.93 7.06
N GLY A 7 18.74 24.35 6.90
CA GLY A 7 17.82 23.81 5.89
C GLY A 7 17.68 24.76 4.70
N CYS A 8 17.44 24.21 3.50
CA CYS A 8 17.07 24.99 2.31
C CYS A 8 15.75 24.48 1.74
N PHE A 9 14.92 25.40 1.25
CA PHE A 9 13.69 25.07 0.52
C PHE A 9 13.92 25.32 -0.97
N ILE A 10 13.62 24.32 -1.79
CA ILE A 10 13.79 24.36 -3.24
C ILE A 10 12.43 24.15 -3.88
N ALA A 11 12.05 25.05 -4.80
CA ALA A 11 10.82 24.91 -5.58
C ALA A 11 10.90 23.66 -6.47
N ARG A 12 9.86 22.81 -6.43
CA ARG A 12 9.75 21.59 -7.25
C ARG A 12 8.95 21.79 -8.55
N ARG A 13 8.42 23.00 -8.75
CA ARG A 13 7.65 23.45 -9.91
C ARG A 13 7.61 24.98 -9.92
N GLU A 14 7.08 25.57 -10.99
CA GLU A 14 6.74 26.99 -11.03
C GLU A 14 5.68 27.34 -9.97
N ILE A 15 5.79 28.54 -9.39
CA ILE A 15 4.94 29.05 -8.32
C ILE A 15 4.43 30.43 -8.72
N ALA A 16 3.12 30.59 -8.78
CA ALA A 16 2.50 31.88 -9.12
C ALA A 16 2.49 32.84 -7.91
N PRO A 17 2.47 34.17 -8.13
CA PRO A 17 2.28 35.14 -7.05
C PRO A 17 0.99 34.88 -6.26
N GLY A 18 1.08 34.83 -4.93
CA GLY A 18 -0.04 34.53 -4.03
C GLY A 18 -0.35 33.04 -3.85
N GLU A 19 0.36 32.15 -4.54
CA GLU A 19 0.18 30.71 -4.37
C GLU A 19 0.75 30.22 -3.03
N SER A 20 0.05 29.27 -2.40
CA SER A 20 0.51 28.65 -1.16
C SER A 20 1.66 27.68 -1.40
N LEU A 21 2.74 27.86 -0.65
CA LEU A 21 3.85 26.91 -0.62
C LEU A 21 3.48 25.71 0.25
N CYS A 22 3.63 24.50 -0.29
CA CYS A 22 3.36 23.27 0.43
C CYS A 22 4.62 22.40 0.52
N THR A 23 4.76 21.70 1.65
CA THR A 23 5.78 20.65 1.84
C THR A 23 5.11 19.33 2.23
N ASN A 24 5.81 18.23 2.01
CA ASN A 24 5.35 16.90 2.33
C ASN A 24 5.91 16.43 3.68
N TYR A 25 5.05 16.39 4.71
CA TYR A 25 5.44 15.97 6.06
C TYR A 25 5.80 14.47 6.17
N LEU A 26 5.36 13.63 5.24
CA LEU A 26 5.64 12.20 5.25
C LEU A 26 6.93 11.85 4.48
N GLY A 27 7.63 12.84 3.92
CA GLY A 27 8.82 12.60 3.10
C GLY A 27 8.53 11.65 1.93
N ASP A 28 9.52 10.86 1.55
CA ASP A 28 9.42 9.98 0.37
C ASP A 28 8.30 8.93 0.48
N TYR A 29 7.92 8.56 1.71
CA TYR A 29 6.83 7.62 1.99
C TYR A 29 5.47 8.07 1.44
N ALA A 30 5.22 9.37 1.34
CA ALA A 30 3.92 9.88 0.91
C ALA A 30 3.55 9.47 -0.52
N TYR A 31 4.56 9.13 -1.32
CA TYR A 31 4.34 8.74 -2.70
C TYR A 31 3.81 7.31 -2.81
N MET A 32 4.20 6.42 -1.91
CA MET A 32 3.82 5.00 -1.98
C MET A 32 2.61 4.64 -1.13
N LEU A 33 2.37 5.32 0.00
CA LEU A 33 1.26 4.98 0.88
C LEU A 33 -0.11 5.17 0.23
N SER A 34 -1.07 4.33 0.58
CA SER A 34 -2.49 4.53 0.28
C SER A 34 -3.04 5.83 0.88
N THR A 35 -4.16 6.34 0.35
CA THR A 35 -4.83 7.52 0.93
C THR A 35 -5.18 7.35 2.41
N PRO A 36 -5.79 6.22 2.85
CA PRO A 36 -6.01 5.95 4.26
C PRO A 36 -4.72 5.92 5.08
N ALA A 37 -3.67 5.23 4.61
CA ALA A 37 -2.40 5.16 5.34
C ALA A 37 -1.72 6.53 5.49
N ARG A 38 -1.76 7.38 4.44
CA ARG A 38 -1.26 8.76 4.52
C ARG A 38 -2.03 9.59 5.54
N ARG A 39 -3.36 9.47 5.55
CA ARG A 39 -4.23 10.19 6.49
C ARG A 39 -3.99 9.72 7.92
N ASP A 40 -3.88 8.42 8.16
CA ASP A 40 -3.61 7.86 9.47
C ASP A 40 -2.23 8.31 10.00
N ALA A 41 -1.20 8.30 9.15
CA ALA A 41 0.14 8.78 9.52
C ALA A 41 0.18 10.28 9.83
N LEU A 42 -0.52 11.11 9.06
CA LEU A 42 -0.61 12.56 9.31
C LEU A 42 -1.50 12.87 10.52
N LEU A 43 -2.57 12.11 10.74
CA LEU A 43 -3.42 12.28 11.89
C LEU A 43 -2.66 11.93 13.18
N SER A 44 -1.90 10.83 13.20
CA SER A 44 -1.15 10.41 14.39
C SER A 44 0.02 11.33 14.72
N SER A 45 0.71 11.87 13.70
CA SER A 45 1.94 12.65 13.90
C SER A 45 1.75 14.17 13.83
N LYS A 46 0.70 14.65 13.16
CA LYS A 46 0.42 16.07 12.90
C LYS A 46 -1.01 16.50 13.25
N LEU A 47 -1.85 15.59 13.74
CA LEU A 47 -3.22 15.88 14.21
C LEU A 47 -4.14 16.53 13.15
N PHE A 48 -3.93 16.22 11.87
CA PHE A 48 -4.84 16.66 10.80
C PHE A 48 -5.10 15.57 9.76
N MET A 49 -6.25 15.66 9.08
CA MET A 49 -6.58 14.81 7.95
C MET A 49 -6.25 15.53 6.64
N CYS A 50 -5.40 14.92 5.81
CA CYS A 50 -4.98 15.53 4.56
C CYS A 50 -6.10 15.53 3.52
N MET A 51 -6.31 16.71 2.92
CA MET A 51 -7.30 16.99 1.86
C MET A 51 -6.64 17.49 0.58
N CYS A 52 -5.36 17.15 0.35
CA CYS A 52 -4.70 17.49 -0.91
C CYS A 52 -5.34 16.75 -2.09
N THR A 53 -5.08 17.21 -3.32
CA THR A 53 -5.63 16.62 -4.56
C THR A 53 -5.46 15.10 -4.61
N LYS A 54 -4.29 14.57 -4.24
CA LYS A 54 -4.01 13.12 -4.19
C LYS A 54 -4.89 12.37 -3.16
N CYS A 55 -5.19 12.98 -2.01
CA CYS A 55 -6.03 12.36 -0.98
C CYS A 55 -7.53 12.52 -1.28
N CYS A 56 -7.91 13.45 -2.15
CA CYS A 56 -9.28 13.64 -2.61
C CYS A 56 -9.57 12.89 -3.92
N ASP A 57 -8.54 12.41 -4.62
CA ASP A 57 -8.68 11.59 -5.82
C ASP A 57 -9.26 10.21 -5.48
N ALA A 58 -10.32 9.84 -6.18
CA ALA A 58 -11.00 8.56 -6.04
C ALA A 58 -10.16 7.37 -6.51
N ALA A 59 -9.22 7.57 -7.45
CA ALA A 59 -8.56 6.47 -8.12
C ALA A 59 -7.59 5.68 -7.22
N ASP A 60 -7.02 6.31 -6.18
CA ASP A 60 -5.96 5.83 -5.29
C ASP A 60 -5.15 4.64 -5.86
N PRO A 61 -4.20 4.89 -6.78
CA PRO A 61 -3.50 3.83 -7.52
C PRO A 61 -2.67 2.88 -6.65
N TYR A 62 -2.45 3.25 -5.38
CA TYR A 62 -1.69 2.48 -4.40
C TYR A 62 -2.54 1.46 -3.63
N ARG A 63 -3.85 1.47 -3.86
CA ARG A 63 -4.82 0.52 -3.28
C ARG A 63 -5.34 -0.49 -4.30
N HIS A 64 -4.85 -0.50 -5.53
CA HIS A 64 -5.35 -1.43 -6.54
C HIS A 64 -5.01 -2.86 -6.17
N VAL A 65 -6.00 -3.76 -6.26
CA VAL A 65 -5.81 -5.19 -6.00
C VAL A 65 -6.48 -6.02 -7.10
N PRO A 66 -6.00 -7.25 -7.40
CA PRO A 66 -6.63 -8.08 -8.42
C PRO A 66 -8.13 -8.28 -8.14
N CYS A 67 -8.92 -8.05 -9.18
CA CYS A 67 -10.37 -8.04 -9.10
C CYS A 67 -10.90 -9.42 -8.66
N PRO A 68 -11.70 -9.52 -7.57
CA PRO A 68 -12.23 -10.80 -7.09
C PRO A 68 -13.11 -11.55 -8.10
N GLY A 69 -13.77 -10.84 -9.01
CA GLY A 69 -14.57 -11.45 -10.09
C GLY A 69 -13.74 -12.03 -11.23
N CYS A 70 -12.81 -11.24 -11.78
CA CYS A 70 -11.90 -11.69 -12.84
C CYS A 70 -10.85 -12.70 -12.36
N HIS A 71 -10.39 -12.57 -11.12
CA HIS A 71 -9.28 -13.32 -10.53
C HIS A 71 -9.71 -13.94 -9.19
N PRO A 72 -10.61 -14.93 -9.21
CA PRO A 72 -11.10 -15.55 -7.98
C PRO A 72 -9.94 -16.20 -7.23
N ARG A 73 -9.92 -15.95 -5.91
CA ARG A 73 -8.96 -16.55 -4.98
C ARG A 73 -9.19 -18.05 -4.87
N GLN A 74 -8.11 -18.82 -4.75
CA GLN A 74 -8.14 -20.28 -4.76
C GLN A 74 -7.54 -20.87 -3.48
N GLY A 75 -7.89 -22.13 -3.22
CA GLY A 75 -7.35 -22.92 -2.12
C GLY A 75 -7.88 -22.54 -0.74
N ALA A 76 -7.38 -23.24 0.28
CA ALA A 76 -7.77 -23.03 1.67
C ALA A 76 -7.44 -21.61 2.16
N ASP A 77 -6.28 -21.08 1.73
CA ASP A 77 -5.77 -19.78 2.14
C ASP A 77 -6.26 -18.58 1.30
N ARG A 78 -7.12 -18.80 0.30
CA ARG A 78 -7.66 -17.73 -0.56
C ARG A 78 -6.55 -16.94 -1.28
N ASN A 79 -5.56 -17.67 -1.79
CA ASN A 79 -4.44 -17.09 -2.52
C ASN A 79 -4.84 -16.72 -3.95
N LEU A 80 -4.19 -15.69 -4.49
CA LEU A 80 -4.17 -15.42 -5.92
C LEU A 80 -3.39 -16.51 -6.65
N LEU A 81 -3.74 -16.74 -7.92
CA LEU A 81 -2.88 -17.54 -8.80
C LEU A 81 -1.50 -16.88 -8.93
N PRO A 82 -0.38 -17.64 -8.98
CA PRO A 82 0.96 -17.07 -9.00
C PRO A 82 1.19 -16.02 -10.10
N ALA A 83 0.69 -16.27 -11.32
CA ALA A 83 0.79 -15.31 -12.42
C ALA A 83 0.10 -13.97 -12.09
N ILE A 84 -1.09 -14.03 -11.48
CA ILE A 84 -1.85 -12.84 -11.08
C ILE A 84 -1.20 -12.12 -9.91
N ALA A 85 -0.71 -12.87 -8.91
CA ALA A 85 0.00 -12.32 -7.75
C ALA A 85 1.25 -11.53 -8.18
N GLN A 86 1.95 -12.01 -9.21
CA GLN A 86 3.12 -11.36 -9.81
C GLN A 86 2.78 -10.23 -10.78
N GLY A 87 1.51 -10.01 -11.11
CA GLY A 87 1.11 -9.04 -12.12
C GLY A 87 1.44 -9.46 -13.55
N HIS A 88 1.65 -10.75 -13.79
CA HIS A 88 1.92 -11.30 -15.10
C HIS A 88 0.62 -11.58 -15.87
N GLY A 89 0.62 -11.22 -17.15
CA GLY A 89 -0.51 -11.42 -18.05
C GLY A 89 -1.58 -10.34 -17.94
N ASP A 90 -2.82 -10.72 -18.24
CA ASP A 90 -3.94 -9.79 -18.35
C ASP A 90 -4.67 -9.60 -17.00
N VAL A 91 -4.00 -8.91 -16.07
CA VAL A 91 -4.54 -8.68 -14.72
C VAL A 91 -5.54 -7.53 -14.73
N CYS A 92 -6.71 -7.79 -14.15
CA CYS A 92 -7.79 -6.83 -13.99
C CYS A 92 -7.82 -6.43 -12.53
N TYR A 93 -7.87 -5.14 -12.24
CA TYR A 93 -7.82 -4.63 -10.88
C TYR A 93 -9.18 -4.11 -10.43
N ALA A 94 -9.51 -4.36 -9.17
CA ALA A 94 -10.52 -3.63 -8.45
C ALA A 94 -9.87 -2.39 -7.83
N ARG A 95 -10.57 -1.26 -7.89
CA ARG A 95 -10.17 0.03 -7.30
C ARG A 95 -11.31 0.63 -6.50
N PRO A 96 -11.05 1.42 -5.45
CA PRO A 96 -12.12 2.10 -4.72
C PRO A 96 -12.83 3.12 -5.64
N SER A 97 -14.15 3.26 -5.49
CA SER A 97 -14.95 4.20 -6.28
C SER A 97 -14.84 5.64 -5.78
N SER A 98 -14.40 5.84 -4.54
CA SER A 98 -14.13 7.15 -3.92
C SER A 98 -13.03 7.01 -2.87
N ALA A 99 -12.55 8.14 -2.34
CA ALA A 99 -11.58 8.16 -1.25
C ALA A 99 -12.18 7.75 0.13
N ASP A 100 -13.48 7.47 0.18
CA ASP A 100 -14.18 7.12 1.42
C ASP A 100 -13.86 5.70 1.88
N LEU A 101 -13.82 5.49 3.20
CA LEU A 101 -13.54 4.16 3.76
C LEU A 101 -14.63 3.13 3.44
N GLY A 102 -15.87 3.59 3.24
CA GLY A 102 -17.02 2.76 2.85
C GLY A 102 -17.24 2.66 1.34
N ALA A 103 -16.32 3.18 0.52
CA ALA A 103 -16.45 3.13 -0.93
C ALA A 103 -16.58 1.69 -1.44
N LEU A 104 -17.45 1.50 -2.44
CA LEU A 104 -17.48 0.26 -3.20
C LEU A 104 -16.21 0.16 -4.04
N TRP A 105 -15.80 -1.07 -4.28
CA TRP A 105 -14.70 -1.39 -5.17
C TRP A 105 -15.26 -1.75 -6.53
N VAL A 106 -14.67 -1.20 -7.58
CA VAL A 106 -15.15 -1.36 -8.96
C VAL A 106 -14.06 -1.93 -9.85
N CYS A 107 -14.46 -2.71 -10.85
CA CYS A 107 -13.58 -3.21 -11.91
C CYS A 107 -14.24 -2.96 -13.26
N ASP A 108 -13.49 -2.32 -14.16
CA ASP A 108 -14.01 -1.89 -15.47
C ASP A 108 -14.34 -3.07 -16.41
N ARG A 109 -13.90 -4.31 -16.07
CA ARG A 109 -14.14 -5.52 -16.88
C ARG A 109 -15.34 -6.34 -16.45
N CYS A 110 -15.82 -6.18 -15.23
CA CYS A 110 -16.96 -6.93 -14.73
C CYS A 110 -18.25 -6.17 -15.05
N THR A 111 -18.80 -6.33 -16.27
CA THR A 111 -19.94 -5.54 -16.76
C THR A 111 -21.29 -6.31 -16.80
N GLY A 112 -21.40 -7.46 -16.13
CA GLY A 112 -22.49 -8.42 -16.35
C GLY A 112 -23.80 -8.29 -15.55
N SER A 113 -23.91 -7.43 -14.54
CA SER A 113 -25.14 -7.18 -13.75
C SER A 113 -24.95 -5.95 -12.85
N GLU A 114 -26.02 -5.36 -12.30
CA GLU A 114 -25.95 -4.19 -11.39
C GLU A 114 -25.07 -4.42 -10.13
N LEU A 115 -24.81 -5.69 -9.79
CA LEU A 115 -23.89 -6.12 -8.73
C LEU A 115 -22.61 -6.77 -9.27
N ALA A 116 -22.53 -7.12 -10.56
CA ALA A 116 -21.30 -7.59 -11.16
C ALA A 116 -20.34 -6.41 -11.23
N GLY A 117 -19.13 -6.61 -10.72
CA GLY A 117 -18.11 -5.57 -10.77
C GLY A 117 -18.14 -4.59 -9.62
N ARG A 118 -18.98 -4.81 -8.59
CA ARG A 118 -19.00 -4.00 -7.37
C ARG A 118 -18.77 -4.89 -6.15
N TRP A 119 -17.79 -4.55 -5.34
CA TRP A 119 -17.45 -5.30 -4.13
C TRP A 119 -17.38 -4.40 -2.92
N ARG A 120 -17.75 -4.94 -1.76
CA ARG A 120 -17.37 -4.35 -0.48
C ARG A 120 -15.91 -4.67 -0.17
N VAL A 121 -15.30 -3.86 0.70
CA VAL A 121 -13.90 -4.03 1.08
C VAL A 121 -13.61 -5.43 1.66
N GLU A 122 -14.56 -6.04 2.36
CA GLU A 122 -14.43 -7.40 2.93
C GLU A 122 -14.35 -8.48 1.85
N GLN A 123 -14.99 -8.26 0.70
CA GLN A 123 -14.96 -9.19 -0.43
C GLN A 123 -13.65 -9.08 -1.23
N VAL A 124 -13.01 -7.91 -1.15
CA VAL A 124 -11.77 -7.56 -1.87
C VAL A 124 -10.55 -8.04 -1.08
N PHE A 125 -10.50 -7.68 0.19
CA PHE A 125 -9.44 -8.02 1.14
C PHE A 125 -9.86 -9.22 1.97
N GLN A 126 -9.79 -10.41 1.37
CA GLN A 126 -10.01 -11.66 2.08
C GLN A 126 -8.66 -12.14 2.61
N GLY A 127 -8.26 -11.67 3.79
CA GLY A 127 -6.99 -12.07 4.40
C GLY A 127 -6.81 -13.60 4.42
N PRO A 128 -5.55 -14.07 4.43
CA PRO A 128 -5.26 -15.49 4.38
C PRO A 128 -5.77 -16.15 5.65
N LYS A 129 -6.41 -17.32 5.51
CA LYS A 129 -6.99 -18.04 6.66
C LYS A 129 -5.95 -18.43 7.69
N SER A 130 -4.70 -18.64 7.28
CA SER A 130 -3.56 -18.89 8.16
C SER A 130 -3.31 -17.80 9.22
N ILE A 131 -3.83 -16.58 9.01
CA ILE A 131 -3.72 -15.45 9.95
C ILE A 131 -5.06 -15.19 10.68
N GLY A 132 -6.05 -16.07 10.47
CA GLY A 132 -7.38 -15.98 11.06
C GLY A 132 -8.43 -15.37 10.14
N GLU A 133 -9.64 -15.16 10.65
CA GLU A 133 -10.76 -14.60 9.88
C GLU A 133 -10.73 -13.06 9.82
N ILE A 134 -9.59 -12.51 9.38
CA ILE A 134 -9.41 -11.06 9.20
C ILE A 134 -9.74 -10.70 7.76
N HIS A 135 -10.62 -9.73 7.57
CA HIS A 135 -11.03 -9.27 6.24
C HIS A 135 -11.19 -7.75 6.17
N GLY A 136 -11.34 -7.24 4.95
CA GLY A 136 -11.66 -5.85 4.68
C GLY A 136 -10.58 -4.87 5.14
N ARG A 137 -11.02 -3.73 5.66
CA ARG A 137 -10.14 -2.66 6.17
C ARG A 137 -9.26 -3.12 7.33
N THR A 138 -9.69 -4.10 8.11
CA THR A 138 -8.87 -4.65 9.21
C THR A 138 -7.64 -5.36 8.67
N TRP A 139 -7.81 -6.17 7.61
CA TRP A 139 -6.69 -6.84 6.95
C TRP A 139 -5.77 -5.82 6.28
N GLU A 140 -6.34 -4.90 5.50
CA GLU A 140 -5.58 -3.84 4.82
C GLU A 140 -4.74 -3.05 5.84
N ARG A 141 -5.34 -2.52 6.91
CA ARG A 141 -4.64 -1.75 7.94
C ARG A 141 -3.53 -2.53 8.64
N LEU A 142 -3.74 -3.83 8.87
CA LEU A 142 -2.72 -4.70 9.47
C LEU A 142 -1.48 -4.77 8.57
N LEU A 143 -1.68 -5.02 7.27
CA LEU A 143 -0.59 -5.04 6.29
C LEU A 143 0.14 -3.70 6.24
N GLU A 144 -0.62 -2.61 6.14
CA GLU A 144 -0.11 -1.25 6.06
C GLU A 144 0.76 -0.89 7.27
N THR A 145 0.26 -1.19 8.46
CA THR A 145 0.95 -0.92 9.73
C THR A 145 2.21 -1.76 9.86
N HIS A 146 2.12 -3.05 9.52
CA HIS A 146 3.26 -3.95 9.62
C HIS A 146 4.39 -3.54 8.68
N VAL A 147 4.10 -3.29 7.41
CA VAL A 147 5.10 -2.89 6.41
C VAL A 147 5.75 -1.55 6.75
N LEU A 148 4.98 -0.58 7.29
CA LEU A 148 5.55 0.68 7.79
C LEU A 148 6.55 0.45 8.93
N HIS A 149 6.20 -0.38 9.91
CA HIS A 149 7.11 -0.70 11.02
C HIS A 149 8.34 -1.50 10.59
N LEU A 150 8.21 -2.32 9.56
CA LEU A 150 9.32 -3.07 8.98
C LEU A 150 10.29 -2.13 8.27
N ASP A 151 9.78 -1.22 7.43
CA ASP A 151 10.61 -0.23 6.72
C ASP A 151 11.45 0.63 7.68
N LEU A 152 10.85 1.11 8.76
CA LEU A 152 11.53 1.94 9.76
C LEU A 152 12.65 1.21 10.52
N ARG A 153 12.62 -0.13 10.61
CA ARG A 153 13.60 -0.91 11.38
C ARG A 153 14.66 -1.59 10.52
N VAL A 154 14.35 -1.94 9.26
CA VAL A 154 15.22 -2.78 8.40
C VAL A 154 16.65 -2.24 8.33
N ALA A 155 16.83 -0.93 8.11
CA ALA A 155 18.16 -0.34 8.03
C ALA A 155 18.98 -0.54 9.33
N ALA A 156 18.35 -0.29 10.49
CA ALA A 156 19.00 -0.42 11.78
C ALA A 156 19.31 -1.89 12.13
N GLU A 157 18.46 -2.83 11.76
CA GLU A 157 18.69 -4.26 11.98
C GLU A 157 19.81 -4.81 11.10
N VAL A 158 19.92 -4.34 9.85
CA VAL A 158 21.05 -4.68 8.95
C VAL A 158 22.37 -4.17 9.54
N GLU A 159 22.40 -2.92 10.04
CA GLU A 159 23.58 -2.35 10.70
C GLU A 159 23.99 -3.11 11.97
N ARG A 160 23.04 -3.74 12.67
CA ARG A 160 23.29 -4.58 13.86
C ARG A 160 23.77 -5.99 13.53
N GLY A 161 23.85 -6.37 12.25
CA GLY A 161 24.23 -7.72 11.83
C GLY A 161 23.09 -8.74 11.89
N HIS A 162 21.84 -8.30 12.06
CA HIS A 162 20.65 -9.18 12.04
C HIS A 162 20.06 -9.36 10.63
N GLY A 163 20.87 -9.14 9.58
CA GLY A 163 20.42 -9.16 8.19
C GLY A 163 19.63 -10.41 7.81
N ALA A 164 20.10 -11.60 8.19
CA ALA A 164 19.44 -12.86 7.84
C ALA A 164 18.00 -12.97 8.40
N ALA A 165 17.78 -12.57 9.65
CA ALA A 165 16.46 -12.61 10.28
C ALA A 165 15.50 -11.60 9.61
N VAL A 166 16.01 -10.42 9.26
CA VAL A 166 15.23 -9.40 8.54
C VAL A 166 14.88 -9.87 7.13
N VAL A 167 15.83 -10.48 6.41
CA VAL A 167 15.59 -11.03 5.06
C VAL A 167 14.47 -12.07 5.10
N GLU A 168 14.50 -12.97 6.09
CA GLU A 168 13.46 -13.98 6.27
C GLU A 168 12.10 -13.33 6.56
N GLU A 169 12.02 -12.37 7.49
CA GLU A 169 10.78 -11.65 7.82
C GLU A 169 10.21 -10.93 6.58
N VAL A 170 11.03 -10.14 5.88
CA VAL A 170 10.62 -9.42 4.67
C VAL A 170 10.15 -10.40 3.58
N THR A 171 10.85 -11.53 3.39
CA THR A 171 10.48 -12.56 2.40
C THR A 171 9.13 -13.19 2.72
N ASN A 172 8.90 -13.54 4.00
CA ASN A 172 7.66 -14.13 4.46
C ASN A 172 6.48 -13.17 4.26
N TRP A 173 6.64 -11.90 4.66
CA TRP A 173 5.61 -10.88 4.44
C TRP A 173 5.40 -10.57 2.96
N HIS A 174 6.45 -10.53 2.16
CA HIS A 174 6.33 -10.31 0.72
C HIS A 174 5.47 -11.39 0.07
N GLY A 175 5.75 -12.67 0.33
CA GLY A 175 4.95 -13.78 -0.21
C GLY A 175 3.49 -13.71 0.22
N LEU A 176 3.24 -13.45 1.51
CA LEU A 176 1.90 -13.32 2.07
C LEU A 176 1.11 -12.16 1.46
N VAL A 177 1.72 -10.98 1.37
CA VAL A 177 1.11 -9.76 0.85
C VAL A 177 0.91 -9.89 -0.66
N GLN A 178 1.90 -10.36 -1.40
CA GLN A 178 1.80 -10.54 -2.85
C GLN A 178 0.68 -11.53 -3.22
N ASN A 179 0.58 -12.66 -2.51
CA ASN A 179 -0.46 -13.67 -2.76
C ASN A 179 -1.85 -13.22 -2.31
N SER A 180 -1.94 -12.23 -1.41
CA SER A 180 -3.22 -11.69 -0.94
C SER A 180 -3.65 -10.46 -1.72
N VAL A 181 -2.87 -9.38 -1.80
CA VAL A 181 -3.30 -8.11 -2.40
C VAL A 181 -2.72 -7.84 -3.79
N GLY A 182 -1.81 -8.69 -4.27
CA GLY A 182 -1.22 -8.58 -5.60
C GLY A 182 -0.16 -7.48 -5.73
N SER A 183 0.41 -7.33 -6.93
CA SER A 183 1.62 -6.51 -7.18
C SER A 183 1.42 -4.99 -7.16
N LEU A 184 0.20 -4.48 -7.37
CA LEU A 184 -0.04 -3.02 -7.43
C LEU A 184 -0.36 -2.39 -6.08
N HIS A 185 -0.68 -3.19 -5.06
CA HIS A 185 -0.87 -2.67 -3.72
C HIS A 185 0.47 -2.18 -3.16
N TRP A 186 0.47 -1.03 -2.50
CA TRP A 186 1.72 -0.39 -2.10
C TRP A 186 2.56 -1.21 -1.12
N THR A 187 1.92 -1.98 -0.24
CA THR A 187 2.61 -2.85 0.71
C THR A 187 3.45 -3.89 -0.03
N THR A 188 2.97 -4.41 -1.16
CA THR A 188 3.73 -5.36 -2.00
C THR A 188 4.96 -4.67 -2.58
N ARG A 189 4.78 -3.50 -3.20
CA ARG A 189 5.88 -2.73 -3.81
C ARG A 189 6.96 -2.38 -2.78
N LYS A 190 6.54 -1.94 -1.60
CA LYS A 190 7.47 -1.58 -0.53
C LYS A 190 8.27 -2.79 -0.05
N LEU A 191 7.62 -3.95 0.08
CA LEU A 191 8.31 -5.19 0.44
C LEU A 191 9.29 -5.63 -0.66
N THR A 192 8.99 -5.41 -1.94
CA THR A 192 9.93 -5.65 -3.05
C THR A 192 11.17 -4.75 -2.92
N GLU A 193 11.00 -3.45 -2.67
CA GLU A 193 12.13 -2.52 -2.43
C GLU A 193 12.98 -2.95 -1.22
N LEU A 194 12.32 -3.40 -0.14
CA LEU A 194 13.03 -3.88 1.04
C LEU A 194 13.83 -5.14 0.75
N LEU A 195 13.29 -6.09 -0.05
CA LEU A 195 14.02 -7.29 -0.47
C LEU A 195 15.28 -6.94 -1.25
N GLU A 196 15.19 -6.00 -2.19
CA GLU A 196 16.35 -5.52 -2.94
C GLU A 196 17.39 -4.93 -1.98
N LEU A 197 16.97 -4.06 -1.05
CA LEU A 197 17.87 -3.44 -0.08
C LEU A 197 18.64 -4.45 0.77
N VAL A 198 18.00 -5.52 1.22
CA VAL A 198 18.61 -6.52 2.11
C VAL A 198 19.38 -7.61 1.38
N GLN A 199 19.12 -7.85 0.10
CA GLN A 199 19.85 -8.84 -0.70
C GLN A 199 21.20 -8.33 -1.23
N PHE A 200 21.36 -7.01 -1.35
CA PHE A 200 22.58 -6.39 -1.86
C PHE A 200 23.55 -5.89 -0.76
N LYS A 201 23.30 -6.20 0.51
CA LYS A 201 24.15 -5.82 1.65
C LYS A 201 24.67 -7.05 2.39
#